data_AF-A0A178GVE1-F1
#
_entry.id   AF-A0A178GVE1-F1
#
_cell.length_a   1.000
_cell.length_b   1.000
_cell.length_c   1.000
_cell.angle_alpha   90.00
_cell.angle_beta   90.00
_cell.angle_gamma   90.00
#
_symmetry.space_group_name_H-M   'P 1'
#
loop_
_entity.id
_entity.type
_entity.pdbx_description
1 polymer ?
#
loop_
_entity_poly.entity_id
_entity_poly.type
_entity_poly.pdbx_seq_one_letter_code
_entity_poly.pdbx_strand_id
1 'polypeptide(L)'
;MPNLGESFTKIDVPADGSCLFWAVALAYLTPVKNNDALFRQRYEALFGNGETVTQGLDHIKNLVQNYNTYDDTFVDLVRNTFRSRVVDHIRSHENEFRAFVEGESGRSFDDYLQDMKNPNTWGGEPEIRAMSTMLGADNHQRIS
;
A
#
# COMPACT_ATOMS: atom_id res chain seq x y z
N MET A 1 -18.02 -36.18 -7.55
CA MET A 1 -17.53 -34.86 -7.98
C MET A 1 -16.72 -34.30 -6.82
N PRO A 2 -15.45 -33.90 -6.99
CA PRO A 2 -14.70 -33.29 -5.90
C PRO A 2 -15.23 -31.88 -5.65
N ASN A 3 -15.54 -31.59 -4.39
CA ASN A 3 -15.84 -30.26 -3.89
C ASN A 3 -14.52 -29.46 -3.88
N LEU A 4 -14.31 -28.63 -4.90
CA LEU A 4 -13.24 -27.63 -4.94
C LEU A 4 -13.65 -26.49 -4.00
N GLY A 5 -13.64 -26.76 -2.69
CA GLY A 5 -13.73 -25.71 -1.69
C GLY A 5 -12.46 -24.89 -1.77
N GLU A 6 -12.48 -23.80 -2.55
CA GLU A 6 -11.45 -22.78 -2.42
C GLU A 6 -11.47 -22.30 -0.98
N SER A 7 -10.47 -22.71 -0.20
CA SER A 7 -10.29 -22.21 1.15
C SER A 7 -9.79 -20.78 1.04
N PHE A 8 -10.68 -19.81 1.20
CA PHE A 8 -10.29 -18.41 1.30
C PHE A 8 -9.55 -18.20 2.62
N THR A 9 -8.28 -17.83 2.55
CA THR A 9 -7.53 -17.39 3.73
C THR A 9 -7.96 -15.96 4.07
N LYS A 10 -8.73 -15.81 5.14
CA LYS A 10 -9.01 -14.49 5.71
C LYS A 10 -7.75 -13.97 6.39
N ILE A 11 -7.36 -12.75 6.06
CA ILE A 11 -6.23 -12.05 6.69
C ILE A 11 -6.82 -10.80 7.35
N ASP A 12 -6.73 -10.74 8.67
CA ASP A 12 -7.15 -9.56 9.42
C ASP A 12 -6.01 -8.54 9.46
N VAL A 13 -6.34 -7.27 9.23
CA VAL A 13 -5.38 -6.16 9.26
C VAL A 13 -5.52 -5.36 10.56
N PRO A 14 -4.44 -4.69 11.02
CA PRO A 14 -4.53 -3.80 12.17
C PRO A 14 -5.62 -2.71 12.00
N ALA A 15 -6.45 -2.54 13.04
CA ALA A 15 -7.50 -1.52 13.09
C ALA A 15 -6.97 -0.20 13.66
N ASP A 16 -5.98 0.38 12.98
CA ASP A 16 -5.08 1.42 13.52
C ASP A 16 -5.12 2.74 12.72
N GLY A 17 -6.19 2.95 11.95
CA GLY A 17 -6.33 4.07 11.00
C GLY A 17 -5.58 3.90 9.69
N SER A 18 -4.77 2.83 9.55
CA SER A 18 -4.05 2.48 8.32
C SER A 18 -4.58 1.20 7.65
N CYS A 19 -5.79 0.75 8.02
CA CYS A 19 -6.39 -0.49 7.52
C CYS A 19 -6.47 -0.56 5.99
N LEU A 20 -6.75 0.56 5.31
CA LEU A 20 -6.73 0.64 3.84
C LEU A 20 -5.33 0.33 3.28
N PHE A 21 -4.29 0.96 3.82
CA PHE A 21 -2.90 0.76 3.38
C PHE A 21 -2.44 -0.67 3.64
N TRP A 22 -2.80 -1.24 4.80
CA TRP A 22 -2.56 -2.65 5.12
C TRP A 22 -3.26 -3.59 4.13
N ALA A 23 -4.54 -3.35 3.85
CA ALA A 23 -5.33 -4.17 2.94
C ALA A 23 -4.70 -4.19 1.54
N VAL A 24 -4.30 -3.02 1.02
CA VAL A 24 -3.64 -2.92 -0.29
C VAL A 24 -2.27 -3.59 -0.28
N ALA A 25 -1.42 -3.33 0.72
CA ALA A 25 -0.08 -3.92 0.80
C ALA A 25 -0.13 -5.45 0.84
N LEU A 26 -1.01 -6.04 1.67
CA LEU A 26 -1.14 -7.49 1.78
C LEU A 26 -1.78 -8.11 0.54
N ALA A 27 -2.81 -7.47 -0.04
CA ALA A 27 -3.42 -7.93 -1.28
C ALA A 27 -2.42 -7.90 -2.45
N TYR A 28 -1.50 -6.93 -2.45
CA TYR A 28 -0.48 -6.81 -3.49
C TYR A 28 0.67 -7.80 -3.31
N LEU A 29 1.11 -8.07 -2.08
CA LEU A 29 2.25 -8.95 -1.82
C LEU A 29 1.89 -10.44 -1.71
N THR A 30 0.74 -10.78 -1.14
CA THR A 30 0.35 -12.17 -0.85
C THR A 30 0.34 -13.07 -2.10
N PRO A 31 -0.20 -12.65 -3.27
CA PRO A 31 -0.23 -13.49 -4.46
C PRO A 31 1.16 -13.88 -4.99
N VAL A 32 2.19 -13.11 -4.67
CA VAL A 32 3.57 -13.32 -5.13
C VAL A 32 4.53 -13.74 -4.02
N LYS A 33 4.02 -14.08 -2.83
CA LYS A 33 4.83 -14.40 -1.63
C LYS A 33 5.84 -15.54 -1.81
N ASN A 34 5.65 -16.40 -2.80
CA ASN A 34 6.54 -17.52 -3.12
C ASN A 34 7.38 -17.30 -4.39
N ASN A 35 7.34 -16.11 -5.00
CA ASN A 35 8.13 -15.76 -6.19
C ASN A 35 9.04 -14.58 -5.85
N ASP A 36 10.32 -14.85 -5.65
CA ASP A 36 11.31 -13.90 -5.13
C ASP A 36 11.45 -12.65 -6.01
N ALA A 37 11.53 -12.83 -7.33
CA ALA A 37 11.67 -11.74 -8.27
C ALA A 37 10.42 -10.84 -8.28
N LEU A 38 9.24 -11.44 -8.34
CA LEU A 38 7.97 -10.70 -8.32
C LEU A 38 7.69 -10.07 -6.96
N PHE A 39 8.05 -10.74 -5.88
CA PHE A 39 7.90 -10.20 -4.53
C PHE A 39 8.76 -8.95 -4.37
N ARG A 40 10.04 -9.02 -4.75
CA ARG A 40 10.94 -7.85 -4.75
C ARG A 40 10.36 -6.71 -5.57
N GLN A 41 9.91 -6.97 -6.79
CA GLN A 41 9.30 -5.96 -7.64
C GLN A 41 8.12 -5.27 -6.93
N ARG A 42 7.17 -6.04 -6.37
CA ARG A 42 5.99 -5.48 -5.69
C ARG A 42 6.33 -4.81 -4.36
N TYR A 43 7.35 -5.29 -3.66
CA TYR A 43 7.86 -4.68 -2.45
C TYR A 43 8.46 -3.30 -2.72
N GLU A 44 9.31 -3.18 -3.74
CA GLU A 44 9.93 -1.92 -4.13
C GLU A 44 8.88 -0.93 -4.69
N ALA A 45 7.87 -1.42 -5.40
CA ALA A 45 6.72 -0.62 -5.83
C ALA A 45 5.98 0.03 -4.65
N LEU A 46 5.75 -0.71 -3.57
CA LEU A 46 5.08 -0.20 -2.36
C LEU A 46 5.98 0.73 -1.53
N PHE A 47 7.21 0.31 -1.25
CA PHE A 47 8.04 0.90 -0.18
C PHE A 47 9.27 1.64 -0.69
N GLY A 48 9.77 1.29 -1.87
CA GLY A 48 10.86 1.97 -2.55
C GLY A 48 12.07 1.06 -2.68
N ASN A 49 13.11 1.55 -3.34
CA ASN A 49 14.35 0.81 -3.59
C ASN A 49 15.55 1.41 -2.85
N GLY A 50 15.30 2.27 -1.85
CA GLY A 50 16.36 2.79 -0.97
C GLY A 50 17.01 1.68 -0.14
N GLU A 51 18.27 1.87 0.24
CA GLU A 51 19.07 0.86 0.95
C GLU A 51 18.40 0.37 2.24
N THR A 52 17.92 1.29 3.10
CA THR A 52 17.24 0.95 4.34
C THR A 52 15.96 0.11 4.11
N VAL A 53 15.22 0.40 3.04
CA VAL A 53 14.01 -0.34 2.69
C VAL A 53 14.35 -1.74 2.17
N THR A 54 15.40 -1.88 1.35
CA THR A 54 15.78 -3.17 0.76
C THR A 54 16.40 -4.14 1.77
N GLN A 55 17.02 -3.64 2.85
CA GLN A 55 17.52 -4.47 3.96
C GLN A 55 16.40 -5.27 4.66
N GLY A 56 15.17 -4.74 4.69
CA GLY A 56 14.01 -5.42 5.30
C GLY A 56 13.34 -6.48 4.43
N LEU A 57 13.69 -6.59 3.14
CA LEU A 57 12.89 -7.35 2.15
C LEU A 57 12.68 -8.82 2.54
N ASP A 58 13.74 -9.54 2.90
CA ASP A 58 13.65 -10.96 3.21
C ASP A 58 12.85 -11.21 4.51
N HIS A 59 12.99 -10.30 5.49
CA HIS A 59 12.22 -10.31 6.72
C HIS A 59 10.72 -10.11 6.44
N ILE A 60 10.36 -9.08 5.68
CA ILE A 60 8.96 -8.80 5.33
C ILE A 60 8.37 -9.93 4.47
N LYS A 61 9.15 -10.52 3.57
CA LYS A 61 8.69 -11.68 2.80
C LYS A 61 8.34 -12.86 3.70
N ASN A 62 9.18 -13.16 4.68
CA ASN A 62 8.90 -14.21 5.66
C ASN A 62 7.61 -13.92 6.45
N LEU A 63 7.40 -12.68 6.88
CA LEU A 63 6.19 -12.26 7.57
C LEU A 63 4.92 -12.43 6.70
N VAL A 64 4.96 -12.03 5.43
CA VAL A 64 3.84 -12.20 4.49
C VAL A 64 3.57 -13.68 4.20
N GLN A 65 4.62 -14.51 4.10
CA GLN A 65 4.47 -15.96 3.93
C GLN A 65 3.71 -16.60 5.10
N ASN A 66 3.99 -16.12 6.31
CA ASN A 66 3.43 -16.60 7.57
C ASN A 66 2.20 -15.82 8.07
N TYR A 67 1.68 -14.86 7.29
CA TYR A 67 0.55 -14.00 7.64
C TYR A 67 0.71 -13.26 8.98
N ASN A 68 1.93 -12.80 9.30
CA ASN A 68 2.20 -12.02 10.50
C ASN A 68 2.32 -10.53 10.17
N THR A 69 1.44 -9.70 10.70
CA THR A 69 1.35 -8.26 10.41
C THR A 69 1.74 -7.36 11.60
N TYR A 70 2.22 -7.93 12.71
CA TYR A 70 2.47 -7.19 13.96
C TYR A 70 3.96 -6.87 14.20
N ASP A 71 4.77 -6.89 13.14
CA ASP A 71 6.19 -6.56 13.22
C ASP A 71 6.43 -5.06 13.06
N ASP A 72 7.24 -4.47 13.94
CA ASP A 72 7.49 -3.01 13.96
C ASP A 72 8.05 -2.48 12.63
N THR A 73 8.89 -3.26 11.94
CA THR A 73 9.43 -2.86 10.63
C THR A 73 8.32 -2.86 9.58
N PHE A 74 7.48 -3.90 9.56
CA PHE A 74 6.37 -3.95 8.61
C PHE A 74 5.34 -2.84 8.89
N VAL A 75 5.07 -2.60 10.17
CA VAL A 75 4.21 -1.54 10.66
C VAL A 75 4.71 -0.17 10.17
N ASP A 76 5.99 0.14 10.33
CA ASP A 76 6.58 1.40 9.84
C ASP A 76 6.51 1.53 8.31
N LEU A 77 6.85 0.46 7.58
CA LEU A 77 6.78 0.44 6.12
C LEU A 77 5.36 0.73 5.60
N VAL A 78 4.33 0.14 6.21
CA VAL A 78 2.94 0.36 5.77
C VAL A 78 2.42 1.71 6.25
N ARG A 79 2.55 2.02 7.55
CA ARG A 79 1.95 3.21 8.17
C ARG A 79 2.61 4.50 7.73
N ASN A 80 3.92 4.49 7.52
CA ASN A 80 4.69 5.70 7.26
C ASN A 80 5.21 5.73 5.83
N THR A 81 5.93 4.69 5.39
CA THR A 81 6.60 4.72 4.09
C THR A 81 5.60 4.68 2.93
N PHE A 82 4.75 3.64 2.87
CA PHE A 82 3.77 3.49 1.81
C PHE A 82 2.76 4.63 1.81
N ARG A 83 2.23 5.00 2.99
CA ARG A 83 1.35 6.16 3.15
C ARG A 83 1.98 7.45 2.61
N SER A 84 3.21 7.76 2.99
CA SER A 84 3.88 8.99 2.52
C SER A 84 4.04 8.99 1.00
N ARG A 85 4.39 7.85 0.41
CA ARG A 85 4.49 7.72 -1.05
C ARG A 85 3.16 7.95 -1.76
N VAL A 86 2.05 7.45 -1.22
CA VAL A 86 0.71 7.71 -1.75
C VAL A 86 0.38 9.20 -1.66
N VAL A 87 0.63 9.84 -0.52
CA VAL A 87 0.40 11.30 -0.35
C VAL A 87 1.26 12.12 -1.31
N ASP A 88 2.53 11.75 -1.50
CA ASP A 88 3.44 12.43 -2.42
C ASP A 88 3.02 12.22 -3.89
N HIS A 89 2.44 11.05 -4.22
CA HIS A 89 1.81 10.82 -5.52
C HIS A 89 0.61 11.75 -5.73
N ILE A 90 -0.29 11.87 -4.75
CA ILE A 90 -1.44 12.79 -4.81
C ILE A 90 -0.95 14.24 -4.98
N ARG A 91 0.07 14.65 -4.22
CA ARG A 91 0.69 15.98 -4.33
C ARG A 91 1.25 16.25 -5.72
N SER A 92 1.97 15.31 -6.30
CA SER A 92 2.57 15.47 -7.65
C SER A 92 1.54 15.46 -8.78
N HIS A 93 0.31 15.01 -8.53
CA HIS A 93 -0.80 14.96 -9.48
C HIS A 93 -1.96 15.86 -9.03
N GLU A 94 -1.65 16.98 -8.38
CA GLU A 94 -2.62 17.87 -7.75
C GLU A 94 -3.84 18.20 -8.64
N ASN A 95 -3.63 18.52 -9.92
CA ASN A 95 -4.71 18.85 -10.85
C ASN A 95 -5.76 17.73 -10.99
N GLU A 96 -5.38 16.48 -10.75
CA GLU A 96 -6.26 15.31 -10.81
C GLU A 96 -7.03 15.08 -9.50
N PHE A 97 -6.46 15.49 -8.36
CA PHE A 97 -6.99 15.16 -7.03
C PHE A 97 -7.64 16.34 -6.31
N ARG A 98 -7.24 17.58 -6.62
CA ARG A 98 -7.65 18.79 -5.91
C ARG A 98 -9.17 18.94 -5.80
N ALA A 99 -9.89 18.72 -6.91
CA ALA A 99 -11.35 18.84 -6.92
C ALA A 99 -12.05 17.82 -6.00
N PHE A 100 -11.51 16.61 -5.89
CA PHE A 100 -12.04 15.56 -5.01
C PHE A 100 -11.78 15.90 -3.54
N VAL A 101 -10.58 16.38 -3.23
CA VAL A 101 -10.14 16.70 -1.87
C VAL A 101 -10.85 17.93 -1.30
N GLU A 102 -10.86 19.03 -2.05
CA GLU A 102 -11.39 20.32 -1.56
C GLU A 102 -12.93 20.36 -1.62
N GLY A 103 -13.53 19.65 -2.60
CA GLY A 103 -14.98 19.60 -2.81
C GLY A 103 -15.75 18.88 -1.72
N GLU A 104 -15.15 17.90 -1.03
CA GLU A 104 -15.83 17.09 0.00
C GLU A 104 -15.81 17.72 1.40
N SER A 105 -14.84 18.59 1.69
CA SER A 105 -14.49 18.93 3.07
C SER A 105 -14.39 20.43 3.37
N GLY A 106 -14.39 21.30 2.35
CA GLY A 106 -14.12 22.73 2.53
C GLY A 106 -12.71 23.03 3.08
N ARG A 107 -11.86 22.01 3.14
CA ARG A 107 -10.48 22.04 3.61
C ARG A 107 -9.56 22.34 2.42
N SER A 108 -8.44 23.02 2.67
CA SER A 108 -7.43 23.21 1.64
C SER A 108 -6.76 21.88 1.25
N PHE A 109 -6.30 21.79 0.01
CA PHE A 109 -5.56 20.62 -0.47
C PHE A 109 -4.32 20.31 0.40
N ASP A 110 -3.56 21.33 0.82
CA ASP A 110 -2.37 21.12 1.63
C ASP A 110 -2.67 20.59 3.04
N ASP A 111 -3.70 21.12 3.70
CA ASP A 111 -4.14 20.64 5.03
C ASP A 111 -4.59 19.18 4.94
N TYR A 112 -5.26 18.80 3.84
CA TYR A 112 -5.63 17.41 3.59
C TYR A 112 -4.40 16.51 3.51
N LEU A 113 -3.39 16.89 2.71
CA LEU A 113 -2.18 16.08 2.56
C LEU A 113 -1.38 15.98 3.86
N GLN A 114 -1.31 17.06 4.64
CA GLN A 114 -0.64 17.06 5.93
C GLN A 114 -1.32 16.09 6.91
N ASP A 115 -2.65 16.15 7.00
CA ASP A 115 -3.42 15.22 7.82
C ASP A 115 -3.30 13.78 7.32
N MET A 116 -3.27 13.56 6.01
CA MET A 116 -3.17 12.21 5.45
C MET A 116 -1.82 11.54 5.71
N LYS A 117 -0.75 12.31 5.97
CA LYS A 117 0.53 11.76 6.44
C LYS A 117 0.46 11.22 7.87
N ASN A 118 -0.54 11.62 8.67
CA ASN A 118 -0.72 11.06 10.01
C ASN A 118 -1.20 9.59 9.92
N PRO A 119 -0.47 8.63 10.51
CA PRO A 119 -0.80 7.20 10.46
C PRO A 119 -2.18 6.80 10.99
N ASN A 120 -2.81 7.66 11.79
CA ASN A 120 -4.13 7.40 12.35
C ASN A 120 -5.28 7.97 11.50
N THR A 121 -4.96 8.69 10.42
CA THR A 121 -5.96 9.25 9.51
C THR A 121 -6.44 8.19 8.53
N TRP A 122 -7.76 8.02 8.43
CA TRP A 122 -8.37 7.05 7.54
C TRP A 122 -8.22 7.51 6.09
N GLY A 123 -7.69 6.64 5.23
CA GLY A 123 -7.69 6.88 3.79
C GLY A 123 -9.06 6.59 3.16
N GLY A 124 -9.30 7.19 2.00
CA GLY A 124 -10.54 7.05 1.25
C GLY A 124 -10.29 6.93 -0.25
N GLU A 125 -11.23 7.45 -1.04
CA GLU A 125 -11.19 7.35 -2.50
C GLU A 125 -9.96 8.02 -3.14
N PRO A 126 -9.47 9.20 -2.69
CA PRO A 126 -8.25 9.78 -3.25
C PRO A 126 -7.05 8.84 -3.11
N GLU A 127 -6.87 8.19 -1.95
CA GLU A 127 -5.78 7.24 -1.73
C GLU A 127 -5.98 5.96 -2.54
N ILE A 128 -7.20 5.42 -2.65
CA ILE A 128 -7.50 4.24 -3.49
C ILE A 128 -7.09 4.49 -4.92
N ARG A 129 -7.51 5.63 -5.48
CA ARG A 129 -7.19 6.00 -6.86
C ARG A 129 -5.70 6.20 -7.06
N ALA A 130 -5.02 6.89 -6.14
CA ALA A 130 -3.58 7.08 -6.19
C ALA A 130 -2.80 5.76 -6.07
N MET A 131 -3.21 4.85 -5.20
CA MET A 131 -2.60 3.52 -5.11
C MET A 131 -2.82 2.70 -6.38
N SER A 132 -4.03 2.76 -6.97
CA SER A 132 -4.33 2.05 -8.21
C SER A 132 -3.49 2.54 -9.39
N THR A 133 -3.25 3.85 -9.51
CA THR A 133 -2.40 4.41 -10.58
C THR A 133 -0.93 4.08 -10.32
N MET A 134 -0.46 4.33 -9.10
CA MET A 134 0.93 4.11 -8.71
C MET A 134 1.36 2.64 -8.87
N LEU A 135 0.52 1.69 -8.45
CA LEU A 135 0.82 0.25 -8.52
C LEU A 135 0.39 -0.39 -9.85
N GLY A 136 -0.56 0.22 -10.56
CA GLY A 136 -1.04 -0.23 -11.87
C GLY A 136 -0.06 0.03 -13.02
N ALA A 137 0.74 1.10 -12.92
CA ALA A 137 1.79 1.41 -13.87
C ALA A 137 2.86 0.30 -13.96
N ASP A 138 3.18 -0.34 -12.83
CA ASP A 138 4.12 -1.46 -12.76
C ASP A 138 3.62 -2.73 -13.45
N ASN A 139 2.29 -2.89 -13.57
CA ASN A 139 1.70 -4.05 -14.23
C ASN A 139 1.70 -3.93 -15.77
N HIS A 140 1.82 -2.72 -16.33
CA HIS A 140 1.78 -2.48 -17.78
C HIS A 140 3.14 -2.63 -18.48
N GLN A 141 4.26 -2.71 -17.76
CA GLN A 141 5.58 -3.05 -18.34
C GLN A 141 5.71 -4.53 -18.77
N ARG A 142 4.59 -5.25 -18.94
CA ARG A 142 4.56 -6.70 -19.23
C ARG A 142 3.90 -7.04 -20.57
N ILE A 143 3.68 -6.06 -21.45
CA ILE A 143 3.11 -6.28 -22.79
C ILE A 143 3.87 -5.51 -23.88
N SER A 144 5.20 -5.48 -23.79
CA SER A 144 6.08 -5.00 -24.87
C SER A 144 7.26 -5.94 -25.03
#